data_AF-A0A953KIN1-F1
#
_entry.id   AF-A0A953KIN1-F1
#
_cell.length_a   1.000
_cell.length_b   1.000
_cell.length_c   1.000
_cell.angle_alpha   90.00
_cell.angle_beta   90.00
_cell.angle_gamma   90.00
#
_symmetry.space_group_name_H-M   'P 1'
#
loop_
_entity.id
_entity.type
_entity.pdbx_description
1 polymer ?
#
loop_
_entity_poly.entity_id
_entity_poly.type
_entity_poly.pdbx_seq_one_letter_code
_entity_poly.pdbx_strand_id
1 'polypeptide(L)'
;MTIKNKLSFSDNIDSVIGWLINPQINLKQSDIFITEFCQKLRDAGLSLDRLYLPIPTLHPQLLSIGFLWKLGLPIAERQEREHGIELTSMYLESPIRLIFETDIPHLRRRLTDLKQPYEFPIFEELIKDGLTDYLILPIFFRNYPRKGCIVFATKNPEGFSDSDINALKNVISVFSLILQIMAEQTITSTLLDTYLGHDAGQKVLSGLIKRGAGVSITAALWYCDLRGFTELSEKLPKDSLIELLNEYFACMGKSIYKFGGEILKFIGDAALAIFPILDDFDRDRACLTALDAAQEALQNLTLLNQERITKGLFALRAGLALHVGSVTYGNIGTPNRLDFTVIGPAVNIVSRMAGLCSPLGKTLIASEQFASPCGLKMISLGKHKLRGIEEEKELFSLN
;
A
#
# COMPACT_ATOMS: atom_id res chain seq x y z
N MET A 1 24.48 36.07 39.01
CA MET A 1 24.24 35.75 37.59
C MET A 1 24.74 34.33 37.38
N THR A 2 23.88 33.35 37.66
CA THR A 2 24.26 31.94 37.67
C THR A 2 24.38 31.47 36.22
N ILE A 3 25.59 31.14 35.80
CA ILE A 3 25.86 30.45 34.54
C ILE A 3 25.08 29.14 34.61
N LYS A 4 23.91 29.07 33.97
CA LYS A 4 23.25 27.78 33.72
C LYS A 4 24.20 27.02 32.80
N ASN A 5 24.96 26.08 33.38
CA ASN A 5 25.67 25.06 32.63
C ASN A 5 24.64 24.45 31.67
N LYS A 6 24.80 24.70 30.38
CA LYS A 6 23.99 24.07 29.35
C LYS A 6 24.47 22.61 29.34
N LEU A 7 23.76 21.74 30.06
CA LEU A 7 24.06 20.31 30.14
C LEU A 7 24.23 19.75 28.71
N SER A 8 25.23 18.89 28.52
CA SER A 8 25.55 18.32 27.21
C SER A 8 24.47 17.31 26.79
N PHE A 9 24.37 17.00 25.50
CA PHE A 9 23.44 15.98 25.01
C PHE A 9 23.66 14.61 25.70
N SER A 10 24.93 14.25 25.92
CA SER A 10 25.29 13.04 26.67
C SER A 10 24.74 13.02 28.10
N ASP A 11 24.61 14.19 28.75
CA ASP A 11 24.10 14.27 30.14
C ASP A 11 22.57 14.11 30.21
N ASN A 12 21.86 14.40 29.12
CA ASN A 12 20.39 14.40 29.08
C ASN A 12 19.81 13.24 28.25
N ILE A 13 20.65 12.31 27.80
CA ILE A 13 20.22 11.19 26.94
C ILE A 13 19.09 10.36 27.57
N ASP A 14 19.11 10.17 28.88
CA ASP A 14 18.12 9.41 29.63
C ASP A 14 16.71 10.00 29.49
N SER A 15 16.59 11.32 29.28
CA SER A 15 15.29 11.96 29.02
C SER A 15 14.70 11.53 27.67
N VAL A 16 15.54 11.35 26.65
CA VAL A 16 15.12 10.89 25.31
C VAL A 16 14.77 9.41 25.38
N ILE A 17 15.59 8.60 26.03
CA ILE A 17 15.33 7.16 26.21
C ILE A 17 14.05 6.94 27.03
N GLY A 18 13.88 7.69 28.13
CA GLY A 18 12.68 7.64 28.97
C GLY A 18 11.41 8.03 28.21
N TRP A 19 11.50 9.00 27.30
CA TRP A 19 10.40 9.30 26.38
C TRP A 19 10.14 8.12 25.43
N LEU A 20 11.17 7.61 24.74
CA LEU A 20 11.04 6.51 23.76
C LEU A 20 10.34 5.27 24.33
N ILE A 21 10.63 4.90 25.58
CA ILE A 21 10.03 3.71 26.21
C ILE A 21 8.63 3.96 26.80
N ASN A 22 8.08 5.16 26.68
CA ASN A 22 6.74 5.47 27.18
C ASN A 22 5.67 4.75 26.34
N PRO A 23 4.86 3.84 26.93
CA PRO A 23 3.86 3.08 26.19
C PRO A 23 2.68 3.92 25.67
N GLN A 24 2.57 5.19 26.08
CA GLN A 24 1.52 6.11 25.62
C GLN A 24 1.86 6.84 24.32
N ILE A 25 3.07 6.67 23.78
CA ILE A 25 3.45 7.27 22.50
C ILE A 25 2.58 6.70 21.37
N ASN A 26 2.02 7.59 20.56
CA ASN A 26 1.23 7.21 19.39
C ASN A 26 2.14 6.95 18.17
N LEU A 27 2.37 5.67 17.86
CA LEU A 27 3.19 5.27 16.71
C LEU A 27 2.44 5.26 15.37
N LYS A 28 1.11 5.43 15.37
CA LYS A 28 0.29 5.39 14.15
C LYS A 28 0.56 6.57 13.22
N GLN A 29 0.94 7.71 13.78
CA GLN A 29 1.31 8.91 13.02
C GLN A 29 2.83 9.03 13.00
N SER A 30 3.47 8.22 12.16
CA SER A 30 4.92 8.05 12.15
C SER A 30 5.66 9.36 11.84
N ASP A 31 5.14 10.19 10.95
CA ASP A 31 5.65 11.53 10.63
C ASP A 31 5.67 12.48 11.84
N ILE A 32 4.61 12.49 12.64
CA ILE A 32 4.56 13.23 13.91
C ILE A 32 5.57 12.65 14.90
N PHE A 33 5.60 11.33 15.07
CA PHE A 33 6.52 10.67 16.00
C PHE A 33 8.00 10.94 15.66
N ILE A 34 8.38 10.89 14.38
CA ILE A 34 9.75 11.22 13.95
C ILE A 34 10.07 12.70 14.21
N THR A 35 9.09 13.60 14.02
CA THR A 35 9.24 15.03 14.34
C THR A 35 9.47 15.25 15.83
N GLU A 36 8.68 14.62 16.68
CA GLU A 36 8.83 14.68 18.14
C GLU A 36 10.18 14.11 18.57
N PHE A 37 10.63 12.99 17.97
CA PHE A 37 11.95 12.43 18.24
C PHE A 37 13.07 13.44 17.93
N CYS A 38 13.02 14.11 16.78
CA CYS A 38 13.99 15.16 16.43
C CYS A 38 13.96 16.31 17.45
N GLN A 39 12.77 16.73 17.89
CA GLN A 39 12.63 17.78 18.89
C GLN A 39 13.20 17.35 20.25
N LYS A 40 12.96 16.11 20.68
CA LYS A 40 13.52 15.56 21.94
C LYS A 40 15.04 15.50 21.93
N LEU A 41 15.65 15.13 20.80
CA LEU A 41 17.10 15.19 20.65
C LEU A 41 17.64 16.62 20.83
N ARG A 42 16.95 17.62 20.24
CA ARG A 42 17.33 19.03 20.37
C ARG A 42 17.12 19.58 21.78
N ASP A 43 16.00 19.24 22.41
CA ASP A 43 15.70 19.64 23.80
C ASP A 43 16.72 19.07 24.78
N ALA A 44 17.25 17.86 24.51
CA ALA A 44 18.32 17.24 25.27
C ALA A 44 19.70 17.88 25.04
N GLY A 45 19.84 18.75 24.01
CA GLY A 45 21.05 19.54 23.76
C GLY A 45 21.78 19.20 22.46
N LEU A 46 21.30 18.27 21.65
CA LEU A 46 21.91 17.95 20.35
C LEU A 46 21.66 19.09 19.35
N SER A 47 22.72 19.59 18.73
CA SER A 47 22.58 20.54 17.60
C SER A 47 22.20 19.78 16.33
N LEU A 48 20.90 19.51 16.15
CA LEU A 48 20.34 18.81 14.98
C LEU A 48 19.59 19.79 14.06
N ASP A 49 19.87 19.72 12.75
CA ASP A 49 19.25 20.59 11.74
C ASP A 49 18.54 19.81 10.63
N ARG A 50 18.96 18.57 10.36
CA ARG A 50 18.35 17.69 9.37
C ARG A 50 18.47 16.22 9.81
N LEU A 51 17.39 15.46 9.64
CA LEU A 51 17.34 14.02 9.87
C LEU A 51 16.68 13.32 8.68
N TYR A 52 17.27 12.23 8.21
CA TYR A 52 16.64 11.35 7.23
C TYR A 52 16.64 9.91 7.72
N LEU A 53 15.46 9.28 7.73
CA LEU A 53 15.25 7.92 8.22
C LEU A 53 14.54 7.08 7.15
N PRO A 54 15.29 6.39 6.28
CA PRO A 54 14.72 5.38 5.38
C PRO A 54 14.50 4.06 6.14
N ILE A 55 13.25 3.63 6.22
CA ILE A 55 12.87 2.35 6.83
C ILE A 55 12.58 1.33 5.72
N PRO A 56 13.32 0.21 5.67
CA PRO A 56 13.09 -0.83 4.67
C PRO A 56 11.76 -1.56 4.91
N THR A 57 10.99 -1.76 3.85
CA THR A 57 9.69 -2.46 3.88
C THR A 57 9.78 -3.87 3.30
N LEU A 58 8.75 -4.70 3.53
CA LEU A 58 8.51 -5.96 2.81
C LEU A 58 7.30 -5.87 1.86
N HIS A 59 6.89 -4.65 1.52
CA HIS A 59 5.79 -4.40 0.58
C HIS A 59 6.20 -4.86 -0.84
N PRO A 60 5.30 -5.45 -1.63
CA PRO A 60 5.61 -5.89 -3.00
C PRO A 60 5.89 -4.77 -4.02
N GLN A 61 5.66 -3.51 -3.65
CA GLN A 61 5.79 -2.34 -4.54
C GLN A 61 6.81 -1.35 -3.96
N LEU A 62 6.74 -1.11 -2.64
CA LEU A 62 7.65 -0.21 -1.96
C LEU A 62 8.87 -0.97 -1.40
N LEU A 63 10.07 -0.47 -1.72
CA LEU A 63 11.34 -0.88 -1.14
C LEU A 63 11.56 -0.27 0.25
N SER A 64 11.22 1.02 0.41
CA SER A 64 11.34 1.72 1.69
C SER A 64 10.36 2.88 1.83
N ILE A 65 10.09 3.25 3.08
CA ILE A 65 9.40 4.49 3.46
C ILE A 65 10.41 5.34 4.23
N GLY A 66 10.72 6.52 3.71
CA GLY A 66 11.64 7.49 4.30
C GLY A 66 10.92 8.64 5.01
N PHE A 67 11.53 9.14 6.07
CA PHE A 67 11.09 10.36 6.76
C PHE A 67 12.21 11.39 6.70
N LEU A 68 11.94 12.55 6.12
CA LEU A 68 12.86 13.69 6.07
C LEU A 68 12.37 14.79 7.00
N TRP A 69 13.15 15.09 8.03
CA TRP A 69 12.90 16.22 8.93
C TRP A 69 13.97 17.29 8.71
N LYS A 70 13.55 18.55 8.64
CA LYS A 70 14.43 19.73 8.62
C LYS A 70 13.99 20.72 9.69
N LEU A 71 14.93 21.35 10.36
CA LEU A 71 14.64 22.38 11.35
C LEU A 71 13.81 23.51 10.72
N GLY A 72 12.67 23.83 11.35
CA GLY A 72 11.73 24.84 10.89
C GLY A 72 10.51 24.29 10.15
N LEU A 73 10.52 23.01 9.75
CA LEU A 73 9.33 22.35 9.24
C LEU A 73 8.41 21.92 10.39
N PRO A 74 7.07 22.03 10.23
CA PRO A 74 6.12 21.64 11.27
C PRO A 74 6.05 20.11 11.46
N ILE A 75 6.36 19.34 10.41
CA ILE A 75 6.27 17.89 10.40
C ILE A 75 7.29 17.28 9.43
N ALA A 76 7.74 16.07 9.71
CA ALA A 76 8.61 15.31 8.83
C ALA A 76 7.87 14.91 7.54
N GLU A 77 8.55 15.07 6.40
CA GLU A 77 8.01 14.69 5.10
C GLU A 77 8.18 13.18 4.88
N ARG A 78 7.07 12.51 4.59
CA ARG A 78 7.05 11.09 4.24
C ARG A 78 7.37 10.91 2.75
N GLN A 79 8.31 10.01 2.44
CA GLN A 79 8.78 9.75 1.10
C GLN A 79 8.76 8.25 0.81
N GLU A 80 7.99 7.82 -0.18
CA GLU A 80 7.95 6.42 -0.61
C GLU A 80 9.01 6.15 -1.69
N ARG A 81 9.57 4.94 -1.67
CA ARG A 81 10.53 4.46 -2.67
C ARG A 81 10.08 3.10 -3.17
N GLU A 82 9.87 3.00 -4.47
CA GLU A 82 9.49 1.76 -5.15
C GLU A 82 10.71 0.84 -5.35
N HIS A 83 10.46 -0.45 -5.59
CA HIS A 83 11.50 -1.37 -6.06
C HIS A 83 12.08 -0.91 -7.40
N GLY A 84 13.35 -1.18 -7.65
CA GLY A 84 14.09 -0.70 -8.82
C GLY A 84 14.81 0.63 -8.61
N ILE A 85 14.50 1.39 -7.54
CA ILE A 85 15.25 2.60 -7.17
C ILE A 85 16.73 2.29 -6.95
N GLU A 86 17.04 1.09 -6.48
CA GLU A 86 18.39 0.58 -6.25
C GLU A 86 19.24 0.51 -7.53
N LEU A 87 18.62 0.54 -8.70
CA LEU A 87 19.29 0.54 -10.01
C LEU A 87 19.54 1.96 -10.56
N THR A 88 19.02 2.99 -9.88
CA THR A 88 19.11 4.39 -10.33
C THR A 88 20.34 5.10 -9.75
N SER A 89 20.81 6.16 -10.40
CA SER A 89 21.90 7.01 -9.88
C SER A 89 21.58 7.57 -8.49
N MET A 90 20.30 7.85 -8.20
CA MET A 90 19.85 8.31 -6.89
C MET A 90 20.29 7.38 -5.75
N TYR A 91 20.26 6.06 -5.96
CA TYR A 91 20.75 5.09 -4.98
C TYR A 91 22.24 4.78 -5.16
N LEU A 92 22.67 4.53 -6.40
CA LEU A 92 24.03 4.08 -6.70
C LEU A 92 25.12 5.08 -6.28
N GLU A 93 24.79 6.38 -6.28
CA GLU A 93 25.65 7.49 -5.90
C GLU A 93 25.31 8.04 -4.50
N SER A 94 24.48 7.33 -3.71
CA SER A 94 24.11 7.74 -2.36
C SER A 94 25.10 7.21 -1.32
N PRO A 95 25.51 8.01 -0.32
CA PRO A 95 26.31 7.52 0.79
C PRO A 95 25.61 6.43 1.63
N ILE A 96 24.27 6.40 1.60
CA ILE A 96 23.45 5.38 2.30
C ILE A 96 23.74 3.97 1.74
N ARG A 97 24.08 3.87 0.45
CA ARG A 97 24.43 2.59 -0.18
C ARG A 97 25.58 1.90 0.54
N LEU A 98 26.58 2.65 1.00
CA LEU A 98 27.69 2.09 1.76
C LEU A 98 27.21 1.42 3.05
N ILE A 99 26.22 1.99 3.74
CA ILE A 99 25.65 1.38 4.93
C ILE A 99 24.92 0.08 4.60
N PHE A 100 24.24 0.01 3.45
CA PHE A 100 23.51 -1.18 3.02
C PHE A 100 24.39 -2.31 2.47
N GLU A 101 25.45 -1.97 1.73
CA GLU A 101 26.29 -2.94 1.01
C GLU A 101 27.56 -3.33 1.75
N THR A 102 27.91 -2.64 2.85
CA THR A 102 29.12 -2.91 3.64
C THR A 102 28.82 -3.00 5.13
N ASP A 103 29.78 -3.46 5.94
CA ASP A 103 29.66 -3.61 7.40
C ASP A 103 30.37 -2.47 8.16
N ILE A 104 30.44 -1.27 7.57
CA ILE A 104 31.00 -0.11 8.27
C ILE A 104 30.15 0.25 9.51
N PRO A 105 30.78 0.59 10.65
CA PRO A 105 30.05 0.84 11.90
C PRO A 105 29.26 2.15 11.86
N HIS A 106 29.71 3.11 11.05
CA HIS A 106 29.03 4.36 10.71
C HIS A 106 29.79 5.05 9.58
N LEU A 107 29.16 6.03 8.93
CA LEU A 107 29.80 6.97 8.00
C LEU A 107 29.72 8.37 8.60
N ARG A 108 30.85 9.09 8.68
CA ARG A 108 30.87 10.52 9.03
C ARG A 108 31.67 11.31 8.01
N ARG A 109 31.19 12.50 7.65
CA ARG A 109 31.89 13.48 6.81
C ARG A 109 31.73 14.88 7.36
N ARG A 110 32.87 15.52 7.61
CA ARG A 110 32.98 16.96 7.82
C ARG A 110 32.79 17.67 6.49
N LEU A 111 31.59 18.20 6.26
CA LEU A 111 31.22 18.79 4.97
C LEU A 111 32.07 20.01 4.63
N THR A 112 32.52 20.75 5.67
CA THR A 112 33.43 21.90 5.54
C THR A 112 34.81 21.54 5.00
N ASP A 113 35.22 20.28 5.15
CA ASP A 113 36.59 19.84 4.85
C ASP A 113 36.67 19.17 3.46
N LEU A 114 35.52 18.95 2.82
CA LEU A 114 35.43 18.30 1.52
C LEU A 114 35.84 19.25 0.39
N LYS A 115 36.51 18.69 -0.62
CA LYS A 115 36.92 19.39 -1.84
C LYS A 115 36.19 18.81 -3.04
N GLN A 116 35.99 19.63 -4.07
CA GLN A 116 35.39 19.18 -5.33
C GLN A 116 36.39 18.34 -6.16
N PRO A 117 35.91 17.33 -6.93
CA PRO A 117 34.53 16.84 -6.94
C PRO A 117 34.19 16.11 -5.62
N TYR A 118 32.99 16.33 -5.12
CA TYR A 118 32.57 15.69 -3.87
C TYR A 118 32.39 14.18 -4.06
N GLU A 119 32.70 13.41 -3.02
CA GLU A 119 32.56 11.94 -3.01
C GLU A 119 31.14 11.48 -3.39
N PHE A 120 30.12 12.23 -2.96
CA PHE A 120 28.71 11.96 -3.29
C PHE A 120 28.00 13.26 -3.73
N PRO A 121 27.13 13.23 -4.76
CA PRO A 121 26.44 14.42 -5.27
C PRO A 121 25.59 15.16 -4.22
N ILE A 122 24.97 14.42 -3.29
CA ILE A 122 24.14 15.00 -2.22
C ILE A 122 24.91 16.01 -1.36
N PHE A 123 26.23 15.88 -1.22
CA PHE A 123 27.04 16.79 -0.42
C PHE A 123 27.04 18.22 -0.95
N GLU A 124 26.86 18.41 -2.26
CA GLU A 124 26.75 19.74 -2.83
C GLU A 124 25.51 20.49 -2.30
N GLU A 125 24.35 19.83 -2.27
CA GLU A 125 23.11 20.39 -1.71
C GLU A 125 23.27 20.66 -0.21
N LEU A 126 23.83 19.71 0.54
CA LEU A 126 23.97 19.85 1.99
C LEU A 126 24.90 21.00 2.38
N ILE A 127 26.01 21.19 1.66
CA ILE A 127 26.93 22.32 1.85
C ILE A 127 26.22 23.63 1.51
N LYS A 128 25.45 23.69 0.41
CA LYS A 128 24.64 24.88 0.05
C LYS A 128 23.59 25.22 1.11
N ASP A 129 23.01 24.21 1.76
CA ASP A 129 22.07 24.37 2.88
C ASP A 129 22.76 24.84 4.19
N GLY A 130 24.11 24.96 4.18
CA GLY A 130 24.93 25.42 5.30
C GLY A 130 25.21 24.34 6.35
N LEU A 131 25.03 23.06 6.01
CA LEU A 131 25.37 21.95 6.90
C LEU A 131 26.88 21.73 6.95
N THR A 132 27.40 21.39 8.12
CA THR A 132 28.83 21.32 8.42
C THR A 132 29.30 19.89 8.72
N ASP A 133 28.40 19.02 9.20
CA ASP A 133 28.69 17.63 9.54
C ASP A 133 27.54 16.73 9.08
N TYR A 134 27.91 15.54 8.61
CA TYR A 134 27.00 14.53 8.07
C TYR A 134 27.36 13.17 8.65
N LEU A 135 26.40 12.53 9.33
CA LEU A 135 26.58 11.26 10.04
C LEU A 135 25.49 10.26 9.63
N ILE A 136 25.89 9.07 9.21
CA ILE A 136 24.96 7.93 9.02
C ILE A 136 25.29 6.84 10.04
N LEU A 137 24.27 6.42 10.79
CA LEU A 137 24.35 5.30 11.71
C LEU A 137 23.50 4.13 11.17
N PRO A 138 24.05 2.89 11.10
CA PRO A 138 23.27 1.71 10.75
C PRO A 138 22.25 1.39 11.84
N ILE A 139 21.10 0.87 11.43
CA ILE A 139 20.06 0.36 12.33
C ILE A 139 19.90 -1.13 12.06
N PHE A 140 20.09 -1.93 13.11
CA PHE A 140 19.91 -3.38 13.06
C PHE A 140 18.60 -3.74 13.77
N PHE A 141 17.81 -4.58 13.11
CA PHE A 141 16.55 -5.09 13.64
C PHE A 141 16.70 -6.57 13.97
N ARG A 142 16.00 -7.03 15.01
CA ARG A 142 16.06 -8.44 15.43
C ARG A 142 15.22 -9.29 14.48
N ASN A 143 15.81 -10.36 13.92
CA ASN A 143 15.13 -11.31 13.04
C ASN A 143 14.46 -10.67 11.80
N TYR A 144 14.90 -9.49 11.39
CA TYR A 144 14.39 -8.81 10.20
C TYR A 144 15.39 -8.96 9.05
N PRO A 145 14.95 -9.25 7.81
CA PRO A 145 15.84 -9.60 6.71
C PRO A 145 16.61 -8.40 6.12
N ARG A 146 16.33 -7.17 6.55
CA ARG A 146 16.94 -5.94 6.03
C ARG A 146 17.53 -5.11 7.17
N LYS A 147 18.67 -4.45 6.95
CA LYS A 147 19.16 -3.40 7.89
C LYS A 147 18.60 -2.05 7.46
N GLY A 148 18.40 -1.15 8.41
CA GLY A 148 18.02 0.26 8.19
C GLY A 148 19.21 1.19 8.38
N CYS A 149 19.00 2.48 8.25
CA CYS A 149 19.96 3.50 8.65
C CYS A 149 19.25 4.78 9.09
N ILE A 150 19.96 5.64 9.81
CA ILE A 150 19.51 6.99 10.14
C ILE A 150 20.62 7.99 9.86
N VAL A 151 20.25 9.10 9.23
CA VAL A 151 21.15 10.14 8.79
C VAL A 151 20.89 11.39 9.63
N PHE A 152 21.94 11.94 10.23
CA PHE A 152 21.92 13.21 10.95
C PHE A 152 22.81 14.22 10.24
N ALA A 153 22.38 15.47 10.20
CA ALA A 153 23.22 16.58 9.81
C ALA A 153 22.96 17.83 10.65
N THR A 154 24.00 18.63 10.83
CA THR A 154 24.00 19.81 11.69
C THR A 154 24.63 21.00 10.97
N LYS A 155 24.24 22.21 11.37
CA LYS A 155 24.87 23.47 10.98
C LYS A 155 25.88 23.96 12.01
N ASN A 156 26.06 23.26 13.14
CA ASN A 156 27.04 23.61 14.15
C ASN A 156 28.45 23.64 13.53
N PRO A 157 29.22 24.74 13.58
CA PRO A 157 30.56 24.81 13.00
C PRO A 157 31.49 23.69 13.48
N GLU A 158 31.39 23.27 14.74
CA GLU A 158 32.17 22.16 15.31
C GLU A 158 31.59 20.77 14.98
N GLY A 159 30.36 20.74 14.45
CA GLY A 159 29.54 19.54 14.17
C GLY A 159 29.23 18.70 15.40
N PHE A 160 29.22 17.38 15.23
CA PHE A 160 28.93 16.43 16.30
C PHE A 160 30.21 16.05 17.05
N SER A 161 30.23 16.16 18.37
CA SER A 161 31.33 15.63 19.17
C SER A 161 31.30 14.10 19.22
N ASP A 162 32.41 13.46 19.59
CA ASP A 162 32.43 12.01 19.78
C ASP A 162 31.48 11.57 20.92
N SER A 163 31.27 12.44 21.91
CA SER A 163 30.26 12.23 22.96
C SER A 163 28.85 12.21 22.38
N ASP A 164 28.53 13.14 21.47
CA ASP A 164 27.23 13.18 20.79
C ASP A 164 26.99 11.92 19.96
N ILE A 165 28.01 11.45 19.24
CA ILE A 165 27.90 10.25 18.40
C ILE A 165 27.68 9.00 19.27
N ASN A 166 28.39 8.87 20.38
CA ASN A 166 28.20 7.76 21.31
C ASN A 166 26.81 7.81 21.97
N ALA A 167 26.35 8.99 22.36
CA ALA A 167 25.00 9.18 22.89
C ALA A 167 23.93 8.83 21.83
N LEU A 168 24.10 9.26 20.58
CA LEU A 168 23.20 8.90 19.48
C LEU A 168 23.13 7.38 19.26
N LYS A 169 24.27 6.68 19.28
CA LYS A 169 24.28 5.20 19.20
C LYS A 169 23.47 4.55 20.31
N ASN A 170 23.58 5.06 21.55
CA ASN A 170 22.79 4.57 22.68
C ASN A 170 21.30 4.83 22.49
N VAL A 171 20.89 6.04 22.07
CA VAL A 171 19.48 6.33 21.74
C VAL A 171 18.98 5.42 20.62
N ILE A 172 19.77 5.22 19.57
CA ILE A 172 19.40 4.40 18.41
C ILE A 172 19.20 2.94 18.79
N SER A 173 19.96 2.42 19.76
CA SER A 173 19.75 1.05 20.23
C SER A 173 18.32 0.83 20.76
N VAL A 174 17.75 1.81 21.47
CA VAL A 174 16.36 1.78 21.95
C VAL A 174 15.39 2.12 20.83
N PHE A 175 15.69 3.16 20.05
CA PHE A 175 14.86 3.61 18.94
C PHE A 175 14.66 2.51 17.88
N SER A 176 15.68 1.69 17.62
CA SER A 176 15.63 0.56 16.68
C SER A 176 14.54 -0.45 17.04
N LEU A 177 14.26 -0.66 18.32
CA LEU A 177 13.20 -1.57 18.79
C LEU A 177 11.81 -0.98 18.46
N ILE A 178 11.66 0.34 18.61
CA ILE A 178 10.41 1.04 18.29
C ILE A 178 10.19 1.06 16.77
N LEU A 179 11.25 1.36 16.01
CA LEU A 179 11.21 1.29 14.55
C LEU A 179 10.91 -0.12 14.05
N GLN A 180 11.39 -1.16 14.73
CA GLN A 180 11.02 -2.54 14.43
C GLN A 180 9.53 -2.78 14.66
N ILE A 181 8.97 -2.35 15.80
CA ILE A 181 7.53 -2.46 16.07
C ILE A 181 6.72 -1.73 14.98
N MET A 182 7.12 -0.52 14.60
CA MET A 182 6.48 0.25 13.54
C MET A 182 6.57 -0.47 12.18
N ALA A 183 7.73 -1.03 11.85
CA ALA A 183 7.94 -1.79 10.62
C ALA A 183 7.08 -3.06 10.60
N GLU A 184 7.04 -3.83 11.70
CA GLU A 184 6.23 -5.05 11.82
C GLU A 184 4.73 -4.75 11.74
N GLN A 185 4.25 -3.68 12.37
CA GLN A 185 2.85 -3.24 12.26
C GLN A 185 2.50 -2.82 10.84
N THR A 186 3.39 -2.06 10.20
CA THR A 186 3.22 -1.64 8.81
C THR A 186 3.16 -2.86 7.89
N ILE A 187 4.11 -3.79 8.00
CA ILE A 187 4.13 -5.03 7.20
C ILE A 187 2.89 -5.86 7.44
N THR A 188 2.46 -6.03 8.69
CA THR A 188 1.26 -6.80 9.01
C THR A 188 0.04 -6.19 8.33
N SER A 189 -0.18 -4.88 8.47
CA SER A 189 -1.29 -4.19 7.80
C SER A 189 -1.17 -4.26 6.27
N THR A 190 0.01 -3.99 5.72
CA THR A 190 0.26 -4.03 4.28
C THR A 190 0.02 -5.42 3.69
N LEU A 191 0.49 -6.49 4.33
CA LEU A 191 0.27 -7.86 3.86
C LEU A 191 -1.22 -8.20 3.91
N LEU A 192 -1.91 -7.86 5.01
CA LEU A 192 -3.34 -8.08 5.11
C LEU A 192 -4.11 -7.31 4.02
N ASP A 193 -3.82 -6.02 3.83
CA ASP A 193 -4.49 -5.19 2.82
C ASP A 193 -4.19 -5.67 1.39
N THR A 194 -2.95 -6.08 1.11
CA THR A 194 -2.55 -6.55 -0.23
C THR A 194 -3.20 -7.89 -0.60
N TYR A 195 -3.29 -8.82 0.36
CA TYR A 195 -3.72 -10.19 0.08
C TYR A 195 -5.19 -10.46 0.41
N LEU A 196 -5.81 -9.69 1.30
CA LEU A 196 -7.23 -9.81 1.66
C LEU A 196 -8.09 -8.65 1.14
N GLY A 197 -7.49 -7.52 0.75
CA GLY A 197 -8.20 -6.27 0.52
C GLY A 197 -8.31 -5.44 1.80
N HIS A 198 -8.49 -4.12 1.66
CA HIS A 198 -8.40 -3.16 2.77
C HIS A 198 -9.38 -3.45 3.92
N ASP A 199 -10.68 -3.56 3.66
CA ASP A 199 -11.68 -3.78 4.71
C ASP A 199 -11.54 -5.16 5.38
N ALA A 200 -11.40 -6.23 4.58
CA ALA A 200 -11.16 -7.57 5.10
C ALA A 200 -9.88 -7.63 5.94
N GLY A 201 -8.80 -6.98 5.47
CA GLY A 201 -7.53 -6.87 6.17
C GLY A 201 -7.68 -6.18 7.53
N GLN A 202 -8.35 -5.02 7.58
CA GLN A 202 -8.62 -4.29 8.83
C GLN A 202 -9.52 -5.07 9.80
N LYS A 203 -10.53 -5.78 9.29
CA LYS A 203 -11.41 -6.65 10.10
C LYS A 203 -10.61 -7.80 10.71
N VAL A 204 -9.74 -8.44 9.94
CA VAL A 204 -8.85 -9.50 10.45
C VAL A 204 -7.87 -8.94 11.48
N LEU A 205 -7.25 -7.78 11.20
CA LEU A 205 -6.31 -7.12 12.10
C LEU A 205 -6.96 -6.71 13.43
N SER A 206 -8.23 -6.30 13.41
CA SER A 206 -9.01 -5.97 14.62
C SER A 206 -9.54 -7.19 15.39
N GLY A 207 -9.23 -8.40 14.94
CA GLY A 207 -9.55 -9.64 15.66
C GLY A 207 -10.78 -10.39 15.16
N LEU A 208 -11.39 -10.00 14.03
CA LEU A 208 -12.42 -10.81 13.38
C LEU A 208 -11.79 -11.99 12.63
N ILE A 209 -11.23 -12.94 13.40
CA ILE A 209 -10.52 -14.14 12.90
C ILE A 209 -11.30 -15.45 13.10
N LYS A 210 -12.48 -15.40 13.73
CA LYS A 210 -13.22 -16.60 14.10
C LYS A 210 -13.82 -17.27 12.86
N ARG A 211 -13.46 -18.53 12.62
CA ARG A 211 -14.03 -19.38 11.57
C ARG A 211 -15.56 -19.48 11.73
N GLY A 212 -16.29 -19.28 10.63
CA GLY A 212 -17.76 -19.31 10.62
C GLY A 212 -18.41 -18.08 11.25
N ALA A 213 -17.63 -17.12 11.75
CA ALA A 213 -18.14 -15.78 12.00
C ALA A 213 -18.28 -15.06 10.66
N GLY A 214 -19.50 -14.61 10.38
CA GLY A 214 -19.82 -13.78 9.25
C GLY A 214 -21.06 -12.96 9.55
N VAL A 215 -21.16 -11.81 8.91
CA VAL A 215 -22.33 -10.95 8.97
C VAL A 215 -23.12 -11.10 7.67
N SER A 216 -24.45 -11.11 7.78
CA SER A 216 -25.30 -10.99 6.59
C SER A 216 -25.26 -9.54 6.16
N ILE A 217 -24.82 -9.28 4.93
CA ILE A 217 -24.84 -7.95 4.32
C ILE A 217 -25.58 -8.02 3.00
N THR A 218 -26.14 -6.89 2.55
CA THR A 218 -26.56 -6.72 1.17
C THR A 218 -25.43 -6.02 0.42
N ALA A 219 -25.18 -6.41 -0.83
CA ALA A 219 -24.15 -5.77 -1.64
C ALA A 219 -24.53 -5.78 -3.12
N ALA A 220 -24.06 -4.77 -3.85
CA ALA A 220 -23.91 -4.87 -5.29
C ALA A 220 -22.66 -5.71 -5.59
N LEU A 221 -22.85 -6.88 -6.18
CA LEU A 221 -21.80 -7.82 -6.56
C LEU A 221 -21.32 -7.53 -7.97
N TRP A 222 -20.02 -7.62 -8.13
CA TRP A 222 -19.30 -7.54 -9.39
C TRP A 222 -18.56 -8.85 -9.63
N TYR A 223 -18.76 -9.45 -10.79
CA TYR A 223 -17.95 -10.57 -11.25
C TYR A 223 -17.46 -10.29 -12.66
N CYS A 224 -16.15 -10.27 -12.87
CA CYS A 224 -15.57 -10.18 -14.21
C CYS A 224 -14.57 -11.27 -14.49
N ASP A 225 -14.41 -11.63 -15.76
CA ASP A 225 -13.47 -12.63 -16.27
C ASP A 225 -12.82 -12.14 -17.57
N LEU A 226 -11.63 -12.66 -17.88
CA LEU A 226 -10.90 -12.31 -19.10
C LEU A 226 -11.29 -13.28 -20.23
N ARG A 227 -11.94 -12.76 -21.26
CA ARG A 227 -12.39 -13.60 -22.37
C ARG A 227 -11.22 -14.15 -23.18
N GLY A 228 -11.30 -15.45 -23.44
CA GLY A 228 -10.27 -16.16 -24.19
C GLY A 228 -9.02 -16.46 -23.36
N PHE A 229 -9.07 -16.31 -22.03
CA PHE A 229 -7.92 -16.57 -21.16
C PHE A 229 -7.36 -17.98 -21.32
N THR A 230 -8.20 -19.01 -21.43
CA THR A 230 -7.73 -20.39 -21.64
C THR A 230 -6.81 -20.50 -22.86
N GLU A 231 -7.23 -19.96 -24.00
CA GLU A 231 -6.44 -19.95 -25.24
C GLU A 231 -5.14 -19.13 -25.07
N LEU A 232 -5.21 -17.99 -24.37
CA LEU A 232 -4.02 -17.18 -24.07
C LEU A 232 -3.02 -17.91 -23.16
N SER A 233 -3.53 -18.63 -22.16
CA SER A 233 -2.70 -19.35 -21.18
C SER A 233 -1.92 -20.51 -21.79
N GLU A 234 -2.41 -21.09 -22.89
CA GLU A 234 -1.72 -22.14 -23.64
C GLU A 234 -0.65 -21.60 -24.59
N LYS A 235 -0.77 -20.33 -25.01
CA LYS A 235 0.09 -19.71 -26.03
C LYS A 235 1.20 -18.83 -25.45
N LEU A 236 0.97 -18.22 -24.29
CA LEU A 236 1.90 -17.22 -23.74
C LEU A 236 2.96 -17.85 -22.83
N PRO A 237 4.20 -17.33 -22.85
CA PRO A 237 5.18 -17.61 -21.80
C PRO A 237 4.65 -17.22 -20.42
N LYS A 238 5.10 -17.92 -19.38
CA LYS A 238 4.67 -17.72 -17.99
C LYS A 238 4.75 -16.26 -17.54
N ASP A 239 5.88 -15.60 -17.75
CA ASP A 239 6.09 -14.23 -17.26
C ASP A 239 5.17 -13.25 -17.97
N SER A 240 4.98 -13.40 -19.29
CA SER A 240 4.04 -12.60 -20.08
C SER A 240 2.58 -12.82 -19.70
N LEU A 241 2.21 -14.04 -19.30
CA LEU A 241 0.86 -14.35 -18.79
C LEU A 241 0.61 -13.65 -17.45
N ILE A 242 1.60 -13.65 -16.55
CA ILE A 242 1.52 -12.98 -15.26
C ILE A 242 1.42 -11.46 -15.45
N GLU A 243 2.26 -10.87 -16.30
CA GLU A 243 2.20 -9.44 -16.63
C GLU A 243 0.83 -9.05 -17.19
N LEU A 244 0.29 -9.84 -18.11
CA LEU A 244 -1.05 -9.63 -18.65
C LEU A 244 -2.13 -9.68 -17.56
N LEU A 245 -2.09 -10.65 -16.67
CA LEU A 245 -3.08 -10.77 -15.60
C LEU A 245 -2.99 -9.56 -14.66
N ASN A 246 -1.77 -9.15 -14.32
CA ASN A 246 -1.53 -7.97 -13.49
C ASN A 246 -2.06 -6.69 -14.18
N GLU A 247 -1.81 -6.49 -15.47
CA GLU A 247 -2.34 -5.36 -16.23
C GLU A 247 -3.88 -5.35 -16.26
N TYR A 248 -4.48 -6.51 -16.53
CA TYR A 248 -5.94 -6.66 -16.57
C TYR A 248 -6.57 -6.37 -15.21
N PHE A 249 -6.07 -6.98 -14.13
CA PHE A 249 -6.61 -6.76 -12.79
C PHE A 249 -6.34 -5.35 -12.28
N ALA A 250 -5.19 -4.75 -12.60
CA ALA A 250 -4.93 -3.34 -12.27
C ALA A 250 -5.93 -2.41 -12.98
N CYS A 251 -6.22 -2.67 -14.25
CA CYS A 251 -7.20 -1.91 -15.03
C CYS A 251 -8.61 -1.99 -14.41
N MET A 252 -9.08 -3.19 -14.09
CA MET A 252 -10.42 -3.40 -13.52
C MET A 252 -10.50 -2.88 -12.08
N GLY A 253 -9.49 -3.19 -11.27
CA GLY A 253 -9.43 -2.84 -9.85
C GLY A 253 -9.34 -1.35 -9.60
N LYS A 254 -8.63 -0.59 -10.45
CA LYS A 254 -8.52 0.87 -10.32
C LYS A 254 -9.89 1.54 -10.20
N SER A 255 -10.86 1.18 -11.04
CA SER A 255 -12.21 1.74 -10.98
C SER A 255 -13.01 1.17 -9.82
N ILE A 256 -12.88 -0.11 -9.49
CA ILE A 256 -13.54 -0.69 -8.30
C ILE A 256 -13.16 0.09 -7.04
N TYR A 257 -11.87 0.28 -6.79
CA TYR A 257 -11.38 1.01 -5.60
C TYR A 257 -11.76 2.49 -5.61
N LYS A 258 -11.67 3.16 -6.77
CA LYS A 258 -12.04 4.58 -6.90
C LYS A 258 -13.49 4.85 -6.47
N PHE A 259 -14.38 3.91 -6.75
CA PHE A 259 -15.81 4.01 -6.44
C PHE A 259 -16.18 3.32 -5.11
N GLY A 260 -15.20 3.01 -4.25
CA GLY A 260 -15.44 2.45 -2.91
C GLY A 260 -15.85 0.98 -2.90
N GLY A 261 -15.63 0.26 -4.00
CA GLY A 261 -15.78 -1.19 -4.06
C GLY A 261 -14.54 -1.92 -3.56
N GLU A 262 -14.72 -3.20 -3.25
CA GLU A 262 -13.69 -4.05 -2.68
C GLU A 262 -13.56 -5.33 -3.50
N ILE A 263 -12.35 -5.60 -4.01
CA ILE A 263 -12.03 -6.91 -4.58
C ILE A 263 -11.80 -7.88 -3.42
N LEU A 264 -12.60 -8.95 -3.40
CA LEU A 264 -12.53 -9.97 -2.36
C LEU A 264 -11.54 -11.08 -2.73
N LYS A 265 -11.54 -11.48 -4.00
CA LYS A 265 -10.64 -12.52 -4.49
C LYS A 265 -10.51 -12.53 -6.00
N PHE A 266 -9.38 -13.06 -6.43
CA PHE A 266 -9.14 -13.51 -7.80
C PHE A 266 -9.35 -15.02 -7.90
N ILE A 267 -10.00 -15.46 -8.98
CA ILE A 267 -10.36 -16.86 -9.24
C ILE A 267 -9.88 -17.18 -10.66
N GLY A 268 -8.64 -17.61 -10.81
CA GLY A 268 -7.99 -17.71 -12.12
C GLY A 268 -7.85 -16.32 -12.74
N ASP A 269 -8.48 -16.11 -13.89
CA ASP A 269 -8.57 -14.83 -14.60
C ASP A 269 -9.80 -13.99 -14.23
N ALA A 270 -10.60 -14.47 -13.28
CA ALA A 270 -11.78 -13.75 -12.79
C ALA A 270 -11.50 -12.97 -11.51
N ALA A 271 -12.28 -11.90 -11.29
CA ALA A 271 -12.31 -11.14 -10.05
C ALA A 271 -13.75 -11.07 -9.50
N LEU A 272 -13.89 -11.34 -8.20
CA LEU A 272 -15.12 -11.11 -7.44
C LEU A 272 -14.92 -9.87 -6.56
N ALA A 273 -15.80 -8.90 -6.73
CA ALA A 273 -15.81 -7.68 -5.93
C ALA A 273 -17.21 -7.36 -5.43
N ILE A 274 -17.29 -6.53 -4.40
CA ILE A 274 -18.54 -6.04 -3.82
C ILE A 274 -18.52 -4.54 -3.60
N PHE A 275 -19.71 -3.95 -3.64
CA PHE A 275 -20.00 -2.61 -3.15
C PHE A 275 -20.98 -2.81 -1.98
N PRO A 276 -20.49 -2.80 -0.73
CA PRO A 276 -21.33 -3.03 0.45
C PRO A 276 -22.47 -2.00 0.54
N ILE A 277 -23.68 -2.47 0.87
CA ILE A 277 -24.84 -1.62 1.12
C ILE A 277 -25.01 -1.56 2.63
N LEU A 278 -24.72 -0.39 3.21
CA LEU A 278 -24.72 -0.21 4.66
C LEU A 278 -26.14 -0.12 5.25
N ASP A 279 -27.05 0.50 4.50
CA ASP A 279 -28.48 0.66 4.85
C ASP A 279 -29.35 0.45 3.60
N ASP A 280 -30.62 0.03 3.75
CA ASP A 280 -31.50 -0.23 2.60
C ASP A 280 -31.74 1.01 1.71
N PHE A 281 -31.64 2.21 2.27
CA PHE A 281 -31.70 3.48 1.53
C PHE A 281 -30.47 3.71 0.62
N ASP A 282 -29.43 2.88 0.76
CA ASP A 282 -28.18 2.96 0.02
C ASP A 282 -28.13 2.00 -1.18
N ARG A 283 -29.14 1.14 -1.35
CA ARG A 283 -29.13 0.12 -2.42
C ARG A 283 -29.01 0.73 -3.82
N ASP A 284 -29.83 1.74 -4.12
CA ASP A 284 -29.87 2.37 -5.43
C ASP A 284 -28.56 3.10 -5.73
N ARG A 285 -28.03 3.79 -4.72
CA ARG A 285 -26.72 4.45 -4.80
C ARG A 285 -25.61 3.44 -5.05
N ALA A 286 -25.56 2.32 -4.32
CA ALA A 286 -24.57 1.29 -4.54
C ALA A 286 -24.65 0.67 -5.95
N CYS A 287 -25.86 0.44 -6.48
CA CYS A 287 -26.02 -0.06 -7.86
C CYS A 287 -25.55 0.96 -8.90
N LEU A 288 -25.89 2.24 -8.74
CA LEU A 288 -25.44 3.31 -9.63
C LEU A 288 -23.92 3.50 -9.56
N THR A 289 -23.34 3.53 -8.37
CA THR A 289 -21.89 3.62 -8.14
C THR A 289 -21.15 2.43 -8.77
N ALA A 290 -21.66 1.20 -8.59
CA ALA A 290 -21.08 0.01 -9.21
C ALA A 290 -21.20 0.04 -10.75
N LEU A 291 -22.28 0.60 -11.28
CA LEU A 291 -22.45 0.78 -12.73
C LEU A 291 -21.46 1.83 -13.27
N ASP A 292 -21.28 2.95 -12.59
CA ASP A 292 -20.33 4.00 -12.99
C ASP A 292 -18.89 3.45 -12.94
N ALA A 293 -18.55 2.67 -11.92
CA ALA A 293 -17.28 1.95 -11.82
C ALA A 293 -17.08 0.96 -12.99
N ALA A 294 -18.15 0.27 -13.40
CA ALA A 294 -18.12 -0.67 -14.51
C ALA A 294 -17.89 0.03 -15.85
N GLN A 295 -18.58 1.14 -16.08
CA GLN A 295 -18.37 1.95 -17.29
C GLN A 295 -16.95 2.52 -17.35
N GLU A 296 -16.42 3.03 -16.24
CA GLU A 296 -15.05 3.52 -16.18
C GLU A 296 -14.02 2.40 -16.40
N ALA A 297 -14.22 1.22 -15.81
CA ALA A 297 -13.32 0.07 -16.02
C ALA A 297 -13.26 -0.35 -17.49
N LEU A 298 -14.40 -0.35 -18.19
CA LEU A 298 -14.46 -0.67 -19.63
C LEU A 298 -13.83 0.42 -20.51
N GLN A 299 -13.94 1.69 -20.12
CA GLN A 299 -13.23 2.79 -20.78
C GLN A 299 -11.71 2.66 -20.57
N ASN A 300 -11.26 2.40 -19.35
CA ASN A 300 -9.86 2.14 -19.03
C ASN A 300 -9.31 0.95 -19.82
N LEU A 301 -10.09 -0.12 -19.96
CA LEU A 301 -9.70 -1.29 -20.77
C LEU A 301 -9.55 -0.94 -22.25
N THR A 302 -10.40 -0.03 -22.75
CA THR A 302 -10.30 0.47 -24.14
C THR A 302 -9.00 1.26 -24.34
N LEU A 303 -8.65 2.14 -23.40
CA LEU A 303 -7.39 2.90 -23.44
C LEU A 303 -6.18 1.98 -23.32
N LEU A 304 -6.19 1.03 -22.38
CA LEU A 304 -5.15 0.02 -22.23
C LEU A 304 -4.97 -0.77 -23.54
N ASN A 305 -6.06 -1.14 -24.20
CA ASN A 305 -5.98 -1.84 -25.48
C ASN A 305 -5.34 -1.00 -26.59
N GLN A 306 -5.56 0.31 -26.62
CA GLN A 306 -4.87 1.19 -27.57
C GLN A 306 -3.35 1.14 -27.36
N GLU A 307 -2.89 1.23 -26.11
CA GLU A 307 -1.46 1.11 -25.77
C GLU A 307 -0.89 -0.28 -26.05
N ARG A 308 -1.67 -1.33 -25.83
CA ARG A 308 -1.25 -2.71 -26.14
C ARG A 308 -1.09 -2.91 -27.64
N ILE A 309 -2.04 -2.41 -28.43
CA ILE A 309 -1.99 -2.52 -29.90
C ILE A 309 -0.79 -1.76 -30.47
N THR A 310 -0.44 -0.58 -29.96
CA THR A 310 0.76 0.15 -30.41
C THR A 310 2.06 -0.59 -30.08
N LYS A 311 2.06 -1.41 -29.04
CA LYS A 311 3.16 -2.32 -28.67
C LYS A 311 3.12 -3.68 -29.40
N GLY A 312 2.19 -3.88 -30.33
CA GLY A 312 2.02 -5.15 -31.05
C GLY A 312 1.43 -6.29 -30.21
N LEU A 313 0.83 -5.97 -29.06
CA LEU A 313 0.17 -6.91 -28.16
C LEU A 313 -1.32 -7.05 -28.50
N PHE A 314 -1.90 -8.20 -28.15
CA PHE A 314 -3.32 -8.46 -28.36
C PHE A 314 -4.20 -7.65 -27.40
N ALA A 315 -5.38 -7.26 -27.92
CA ALA A 315 -6.40 -6.58 -27.15
C ALA A 315 -7.11 -7.54 -26.17
N LEU A 316 -7.29 -7.07 -24.94
CA LEU A 316 -7.98 -7.74 -23.86
C LEU A 316 -9.49 -7.50 -23.98
N ARG A 317 -10.29 -8.50 -23.60
CA ARG A 317 -11.76 -8.41 -23.60
C ARG A 317 -12.29 -8.96 -22.29
N ALA A 318 -13.23 -8.27 -21.65
CA ALA A 318 -13.83 -8.71 -20.39
C ALA A 318 -15.26 -9.25 -20.59
N GLY A 319 -15.66 -10.21 -19.77
CA GLY A 319 -17.05 -10.42 -19.39
C GLY A 319 -17.28 -9.77 -18.02
N LEU A 320 -18.37 -9.02 -17.86
CA LEU A 320 -18.70 -8.37 -16.59
C LEU A 320 -20.18 -8.58 -16.27
N ALA A 321 -20.45 -9.12 -15.08
CA ALA A 321 -21.79 -9.29 -14.54
C ALA A 321 -21.98 -8.49 -13.25
N LEU A 322 -23.13 -7.83 -13.15
CA LEU A 322 -23.54 -7.05 -11.98
C LEU A 322 -24.84 -7.60 -11.39
N HIS A 323 -24.85 -7.84 -10.09
CA HIS A 323 -26.02 -8.35 -9.39
C HIS A 323 -26.15 -7.65 -8.04
N VAL A 324 -27.34 -7.62 -7.44
CA VAL A 324 -27.51 -7.14 -6.06
C VAL A 324 -28.26 -8.20 -5.27
N GLY A 325 -27.75 -8.51 -4.08
CA GLY A 325 -28.36 -9.52 -3.22
C GLY A 325 -27.66 -9.64 -1.87
N SER A 326 -28.28 -10.39 -0.97
CA SER A 326 -27.73 -10.66 0.35
C SER A 326 -26.69 -11.78 0.30
N VAL A 327 -25.62 -11.60 1.06
CA VAL A 327 -24.49 -12.52 1.18
C VAL A 327 -24.02 -12.60 2.63
N THR A 328 -23.44 -13.75 2.99
CA THR A 328 -22.70 -13.89 4.24
C THR A 328 -21.26 -13.47 4.01
N TYR A 329 -20.82 -12.39 4.66
CA TYR A 329 -19.47 -11.85 4.56
C TYR A 329 -18.66 -12.19 5.81
N GLY A 330 -17.55 -12.91 5.65
CA GLY A 330 -16.69 -13.28 6.78
C GLY A 330 -15.71 -14.42 6.49
N ASN A 331 -15.24 -15.07 7.57
CA ASN A 331 -14.19 -16.09 7.50
C ASN A 331 -14.74 -17.48 7.15
N ILE A 332 -14.42 -17.95 5.96
CA ILE A 332 -14.80 -19.27 5.45
C ILE A 332 -13.55 -20.09 5.15
N GLY A 333 -13.54 -21.39 5.47
CA GLY A 333 -12.39 -22.25 5.15
C GLY A 333 -12.16 -23.35 6.18
N THR A 334 -10.91 -23.81 6.26
CA THR A 334 -10.45 -24.82 7.22
C THR A 334 -9.83 -24.15 8.46
N PRO A 335 -9.54 -24.88 9.55
CA PRO A 335 -8.89 -24.30 10.73
C PRO A 335 -7.55 -23.62 10.45
N ASN A 336 -6.80 -24.10 9.44
CA ASN A 336 -5.45 -23.61 9.12
C ASN A 336 -5.40 -22.72 7.87
N ARG A 337 -6.52 -22.57 7.16
CA ARG A 337 -6.63 -21.74 5.95
C ARG A 337 -8.03 -21.14 5.87
N LEU A 338 -8.12 -19.88 6.29
CA LEU A 338 -9.31 -19.06 6.15
C LEU A 338 -9.20 -18.19 4.90
N ASP A 339 -10.36 -17.89 4.34
CA ASP A 339 -10.60 -16.98 3.23
C ASP A 339 -11.69 -16.00 3.69
N PHE A 340 -11.36 -14.71 3.74
CA PHE A 340 -12.30 -13.67 4.12
C PHE A 340 -13.07 -13.24 2.87
N THR A 341 -14.30 -13.71 2.73
CA THR A 341 -15.04 -13.62 1.47
C THR A 341 -16.53 -13.52 1.72
N VAL A 342 -17.27 -13.20 0.67
CA VAL A 342 -18.72 -13.40 0.61
C VAL A 342 -19.06 -14.82 0.12
N ILE A 343 -20.14 -15.39 0.66
CA ILE A 343 -20.79 -16.62 0.18
C ILE A 343 -22.30 -16.43 0.14
N GLY A 344 -22.99 -17.21 -0.70
CA GLY A 344 -24.44 -17.25 -0.75
C GLY A 344 -24.99 -17.34 -2.17
N PRO A 345 -26.33 -17.46 -2.32
CA PRO A 345 -26.97 -17.60 -3.63
C PRO A 345 -26.64 -16.45 -4.60
N ALA A 346 -26.52 -15.21 -4.11
CA ALA A 346 -26.19 -14.05 -4.93
C ALA A 346 -24.82 -14.16 -5.63
N VAL A 347 -23.82 -14.75 -4.96
CA VAL A 347 -22.49 -15.00 -5.54
C VAL A 347 -22.57 -16.02 -6.68
N ASN A 348 -23.39 -17.07 -6.50
CA ASN A 348 -23.62 -18.06 -7.55
C ASN A 348 -24.33 -17.43 -8.75
N ILE A 349 -25.33 -16.58 -8.53
CA ILE A 349 -26.07 -15.88 -9.58
C ILE A 349 -25.11 -15.03 -10.43
N VAL A 350 -24.34 -14.13 -9.80
CA VAL A 350 -23.46 -13.20 -10.55
C VAL A 350 -22.36 -13.93 -11.33
N SER A 351 -21.79 -15.00 -10.76
CA SER A 351 -20.79 -15.82 -11.46
C SER A 351 -21.39 -16.56 -12.66
N ARG A 352 -22.62 -17.07 -12.56
CA ARG A 352 -23.30 -17.73 -13.69
C ARG A 352 -23.75 -16.76 -14.75
N MET A 353 -24.14 -15.55 -14.35
CA MET A 353 -24.43 -14.47 -15.29
C MET A 353 -23.18 -14.17 -16.13
N ALA A 354 -22.00 -13.99 -15.54
CA ALA A 354 -20.79 -13.65 -16.30
C ALA A 354 -20.52 -14.60 -17.49
N GLY A 355 -20.82 -15.90 -17.33
CA GLY A 355 -20.72 -16.88 -18.42
C GLY A 355 -21.67 -16.66 -19.61
N LEU A 356 -22.74 -15.87 -19.46
CA LEU A 356 -23.66 -15.49 -20.53
C LEU A 356 -23.23 -14.24 -21.32
N CYS A 357 -22.24 -13.49 -20.84
CA CYS A 357 -21.73 -12.31 -21.55
C CYS A 357 -21.24 -12.66 -22.97
N SER A 358 -20.58 -13.81 -23.16
CA SER A 358 -20.10 -14.25 -24.47
C SER A 358 -21.24 -14.73 -25.40
N PRO A 359 -22.10 -15.69 -24.99
CA PRO A 359 -23.25 -16.11 -25.79
C PRO A 359 -24.20 -14.98 -26.20
N LEU A 360 -24.37 -13.96 -25.35
CA LEU A 360 -25.24 -12.81 -25.64
C LEU A 360 -24.54 -11.68 -26.41
N GLY A 361 -23.25 -11.80 -26.68
CA GLY A 361 -22.48 -10.76 -27.37
C GLY A 361 -22.39 -9.44 -26.59
N LYS A 362 -22.53 -9.48 -25.26
CA LYS A 362 -22.54 -8.28 -24.39
C LYS A 362 -21.34 -8.28 -23.47
N THR A 363 -20.61 -7.17 -23.40
CA THR A 363 -19.47 -7.02 -22.47
C THR A 363 -19.93 -6.98 -21.02
N LEU A 364 -21.01 -6.23 -20.75
CA LEU A 364 -21.61 -6.04 -19.45
C LEU A 364 -23.05 -6.56 -19.46
N ILE A 365 -23.40 -7.36 -18.46
CA ILE A 365 -24.79 -7.69 -18.16
C ILE A 365 -25.11 -7.43 -16.68
N ALA A 366 -26.39 -7.21 -16.39
CA ALA A 366 -26.87 -7.02 -15.03
C ALA A 366 -28.15 -7.83 -14.78
N SER A 367 -28.44 -8.13 -13.52
CA SER A 367 -29.73 -8.73 -13.14
C SER A 367 -30.81 -7.66 -13.07
N GLU A 368 -32.07 -8.06 -13.20
CA GLU A 368 -33.22 -7.16 -12.99
C GLU A 368 -33.12 -6.33 -11.70
N GLN A 369 -32.78 -6.97 -10.58
CA GLN A 369 -32.66 -6.32 -9.28
C GLN A 369 -31.61 -5.22 -9.26
N PHE A 370 -30.53 -5.38 -10.04
CA PHE A 370 -29.48 -4.38 -10.17
C PHE A 370 -29.85 -3.30 -11.20
N ALA A 371 -30.59 -3.68 -12.25
CA ALA A 371 -30.96 -2.78 -13.33
C ALA A 371 -32.09 -1.81 -12.99
N SER A 372 -33.01 -2.21 -12.11
CA SER A 372 -34.17 -1.38 -11.73
C SER A 372 -33.79 0.05 -11.29
N PRO A 373 -32.80 0.28 -10.40
CA PRO A 373 -32.35 1.63 -10.03
C PRO A 373 -31.65 2.40 -11.15
N CYS A 374 -31.13 1.72 -12.17
CA CYS A 374 -30.36 2.33 -13.26
C CYS A 374 -31.26 2.94 -14.37
N GLY A 375 -32.55 2.59 -14.37
CA GLY A 375 -33.53 3.10 -15.34
C GLY A 375 -33.10 2.87 -16.79
N LEU A 376 -33.26 3.91 -17.62
CA LEU A 376 -32.99 3.86 -19.07
C LEU A 376 -31.51 3.64 -19.45
N LYS A 377 -30.59 3.62 -18.47
CA LYS A 377 -29.18 3.26 -18.73
C LYS A 377 -29.03 1.80 -19.14
N MET A 378 -30.01 0.95 -18.84
CA MET A 378 -29.96 -0.48 -19.16
C MET A 378 -31.21 -0.99 -19.86
N ILE A 379 -31.01 -1.86 -20.85
CA ILE A 379 -32.05 -2.47 -21.68
C ILE A 379 -32.16 -3.96 -21.38
N SER A 380 -33.39 -4.48 -21.37
CA SER A 380 -33.66 -5.90 -21.17
C SER A 380 -33.14 -6.73 -22.36
N LEU A 381 -32.49 -7.85 -22.05
CA LEU A 381 -32.10 -8.92 -22.96
C LEU A 381 -33.09 -10.09 -22.92
N GLY A 382 -34.20 -9.95 -22.21
CA GLY A 382 -35.16 -11.02 -21.94
C GLY A 382 -34.74 -11.96 -20.81
N LYS A 383 -35.52 -13.03 -20.64
CA LYS A 383 -35.30 -14.05 -19.61
C LYS A 383 -34.33 -15.12 -20.09
N HIS A 384 -33.39 -15.49 -19.23
CA HIS A 384 -32.36 -16.48 -19.49
C HIS A 384 -32.29 -17.49 -18.36
N LYS A 385 -32.06 -18.76 -18.73
CA LYS A 385 -31.83 -19.83 -17.76
C LYS A 385 -30.36 -19.83 -17.32
N LEU A 386 -30.12 -19.73 -16.02
CA LEU A 386 -28.78 -19.84 -15.44
C LEU A 386 -28.51 -21.29 -15.04
N ARG A 387 -27.29 -21.79 -15.30
CA ARG A 387 -26.93 -23.18 -14.96
C ARG A 387 -27.04 -23.42 -13.45
N GLY A 388 -27.88 -24.38 -13.07
CA GLY A 388 -28.10 -24.78 -11.67
C GLY A 388 -29.04 -23.87 -10.89
N ILE A 389 -29.76 -22.96 -11.57
CA ILE A 389 -30.81 -22.13 -10.99
C ILE A 389 -32.12 -22.51 -11.68
N GLU A 390 -33.15 -22.81 -10.89
CA GLU A 390 -34.43 -23.31 -11.41
C GLU A 390 -35.20 -22.24 -12.17
N GLU A 391 -35.28 -21.03 -11.61
CA GLU A 391 -35.97 -19.90 -12.20
C GLU A 391 -35.14 -19.20 -13.28
N GLU A 392 -35.80 -18.85 -14.39
CA GLU A 392 -35.22 -17.93 -15.36
C GLU A 392 -35.07 -16.53 -14.74
N LYS A 393 -33.98 -15.85 -15.07
CA LYS A 393 -33.70 -14.49 -14.61
C LYS A 393 -33.70 -13.56 -15.82
N GLU A 394 -34.35 -12.42 -15.67
CA GLU A 394 -34.26 -11.35 -16.66
C GLU A 394 -32.91 -10.65 -16.55
N LEU A 395 -32.23 -10.53 -17.69
CA LEU A 395 -30.90 -9.95 -17.79
C LEU A 395 -30.97 -8.65 -18.56
N PHE A 396 -30.09 -7.72 -18.21
CA PHE A 396 -30.01 -6.39 -18.79
C PHE A 396 -28.60 -6.13 -19.31
N SER A 397 -28.45 -5.19 -20.24
CA SER A 397 -27.14 -4.66 -20.68
C SER A 397 -27.20 -3.15 -20.78
N LEU A 398 -26.05 -2.50 -20.94
CA LEU A 398 -26.01 -1.07 -21.26
C LEU A 398 -26.78 -0.80 -22.57
N ASN A 399 -27.52 0.31 -22.59
CA ASN A 399 -28.21 0.82 -23.79
C ASN A 399 -27.24 1.23 -24.89
#